data_AF-A0A832BBE6-F1
#
_entry.id   AF-A0A832BBE6-F1
#
_cell.length_a   1.000
_cell.length_b   1.000
_cell.length_c   1.000
_cell.angle_alpha   90.00
_cell.angle_beta   90.00
_cell.angle_gamma   90.00
#
_symmetry.space_group_name_H-M   'P 1'
#
loop_
_entity.id
_entity.type
_entity.pdbx_description
1 polymer ?
#
loop_
_entity_poly.entity_id
_entity_poly.type
_entity_poly.pdbx_seq_one_letter_code
_entity_poly.pdbx_strand_id
1 'polypeptide(L)'
;MQRVETLLHPSAVLMSHDEIRVANWCALCQARHLTPGETLADNVRRCVAIIRSVSPTARIYVWSDMFDPSHNAHDNYYLVNGTWAGSWKGLTQDVGIVNWNFEGRTKSLPFFAQRGHKQILAGYYDGDVSTIVTWLKDAKGVSGIDGVMYTTWRNQYSDLEAFAHAAWGAK
;
A
#
# COMPACT_ATOMS: atom_id res chain seq x y z
N MET A 1 15.89 2.27 -10.80
CA MET A 1 16.34 1.63 -9.55
C MET A 1 17.85 1.50 -9.39
N GLN A 2 18.66 1.20 -10.43
CA GLN A 2 20.13 1.04 -10.29
C GLN A 2 20.81 2.14 -9.47
N ARG A 3 20.57 3.41 -9.79
CA ARG A 3 21.16 4.54 -9.05
C ARG A 3 20.78 4.57 -7.56
N VAL A 4 19.53 4.23 -7.23
CA VAL A 4 19.05 4.17 -5.84
C VAL A 4 19.77 3.06 -5.09
N GLU A 5 19.88 1.87 -5.70
CA GLU A 5 20.59 0.74 -5.12
C GLU A 5 22.07 1.07 -4.87
N THR A 6 22.76 1.64 -5.87
CA THR A 6 24.18 2.00 -5.77
C THR A 6 24.47 3.05 -4.70
N LEU A 7 23.54 3.98 -4.45
CA LEU A 7 23.79 5.09 -3.53
C LEU A 7 23.29 4.80 -2.10
N LEU A 8 22.20 4.05 -1.94
CA LEU A 8 21.49 3.94 -0.66
C LEU A 8 21.47 2.51 -0.10
N HIS A 9 21.72 1.48 -0.91
CA HIS A 9 21.65 0.06 -0.52
C HIS A 9 20.41 -0.28 0.34
N PRO A 10 19.18 0.06 -0.12
CA PRO A 10 18.00 0.00 0.71
C PRO A 10 17.61 -1.45 1.04
N SER A 11 17.35 -1.74 2.32
CA SER A 11 16.78 -3.04 2.73
C SER A 11 15.30 -3.20 2.36
N ALA A 12 14.63 -2.11 1.98
CA ALA A 12 13.24 -2.09 1.55
C ALA A 12 12.96 -0.96 0.56
N VAL A 13 12.05 -1.19 -0.38
CA VAL A 13 11.58 -0.21 -1.38
C VAL A 13 10.06 -0.11 -1.32
N LEU A 14 9.52 1.10 -1.29
CA LEU A 14 8.09 1.39 -1.42
C LEU A 14 7.81 1.91 -2.83
N MET A 15 6.93 1.24 -3.60
CA MET A 15 6.71 1.57 -5.02
C MET A 15 5.72 2.73 -5.28
N SER A 16 5.18 3.34 -4.23
CA SER A 16 4.31 4.54 -4.29
C SER A 16 3.17 4.46 -5.33
N HIS A 17 2.56 3.30 -5.50
CA HIS A 17 1.30 3.18 -6.25
C HIS A 17 0.13 3.56 -5.36
N ASP A 18 -0.25 4.84 -5.37
CA ASP A 18 -1.38 5.39 -4.64
C ASP A 18 -2.25 6.30 -5.54
N GLU A 19 -3.54 6.39 -5.21
CA GLU A 19 -4.48 7.41 -5.69
C GLU A 19 -4.43 7.72 -7.20
N ILE A 20 -4.39 6.68 -8.03
CA ILE A 20 -4.36 6.83 -9.50
C ILE A 20 -5.77 7.20 -9.98
N ARG A 21 -6.08 8.50 -9.97
CA ARG A 21 -7.42 9.06 -10.21
C ARG A 21 -7.81 9.19 -11.69
N VAL A 22 -6.88 9.00 -12.62
CA VAL A 22 -7.12 9.11 -14.07
C VAL A 22 -6.41 7.97 -14.78
N ALA A 23 -7.14 7.17 -15.56
CA ALA A 23 -6.53 6.07 -16.31
C ALA A 23 -7.36 5.68 -17.55
N ASN A 24 -6.68 5.04 -18.51
CA ASN A 24 -7.27 4.34 -19.66
C ASN A 24 -8.06 5.19 -20.67
N TRP A 25 -7.73 6.47 -20.80
CA TRP A 25 -8.29 7.37 -21.84
C TRP A 25 -7.47 7.39 -23.12
N CYS A 26 -6.20 6.97 -23.08
CA CYS A 26 -5.30 7.06 -24.21
C CYS A 26 -5.51 5.90 -25.20
N ALA A 27 -5.35 6.16 -26.51
CA ALA A 27 -5.51 5.13 -27.54
C ALA A 27 -4.58 3.92 -27.33
N LEU A 28 -3.34 4.16 -26.89
CA LEU A 28 -2.39 3.09 -26.57
C LEU A 28 -2.82 2.25 -25.36
N CYS A 29 -3.51 2.87 -24.40
CA CYS A 29 -4.02 2.21 -23.20
C CYS A 29 -5.16 1.27 -23.60
N GLN A 30 -6.11 1.79 -24.39
CA GLN A 30 -7.28 1.05 -24.85
C GLN A 30 -6.93 -0.06 -25.84
N ALA A 31 -5.92 0.15 -26.69
CA ALA A 31 -5.42 -0.86 -27.63
C ALA A 31 -4.86 -2.12 -26.95
N ARG A 32 -4.59 -2.07 -25.64
CA ARG A 32 -4.18 -3.26 -24.88
C ARG A 32 -5.34 -4.20 -24.58
N HIS A 33 -6.58 -3.74 -24.71
CA HIS A 33 -7.79 -4.48 -24.36
C HIS A 33 -7.78 -5.02 -22.92
N LEU A 34 -7.18 -4.26 -22.00
CA LEU A 34 -7.15 -4.55 -20.57
C LEU A 34 -7.96 -3.51 -19.81
N THR A 35 -8.53 -3.91 -18.69
CA THR A 35 -9.05 -2.95 -17.70
C THR A 35 -7.90 -2.15 -17.07
N PRO A 36 -8.19 -0.98 -16.46
CA PRO A 36 -7.24 -0.26 -15.62
C PRO A 36 -6.62 -1.17 -14.53
N GLY A 37 -7.44 -1.97 -13.85
CA GLY A 37 -7.00 -2.95 -12.84
C GLY A 37 -5.98 -3.95 -13.39
N GLU A 38 -6.26 -4.58 -14.53
CA GLU A 38 -5.31 -5.49 -15.18
C GLU A 38 -4.05 -4.79 -15.66
N THR A 39 -4.18 -3.55 -16.14
CA THR A 39 -3.05 -2.71 -16.54
C THR A 39 -2.12 -2.41 -15.36
N LEU A 40 -2.69 -2.06 -14.19
CA LEU A 40 -1.92 -1.85 -12.97
C LEU A 40 -1.33 -3.16 -12.44
N ALA A 41 -2.05 -4.28 -12.54
CA ALA A 41 -1.54 -5.59 -12.18
C ALA A 41 -0.33 -6.00 -13.03
N ASP A 42 -0.33 -5.72 -14.33
CA ASP A 42 0.83 -5.92 -15.19
C ASP A 42 1.97 -4.94 -14.86
N ASN A 43 1.66 -3.66 -14.62
CA ASN A 43 2.65 -2.66 -14.25
C ASN A 43 3.40 -3.05 -12.96
N VAL A 44 2.68 -3.41 -11.90
CA VAL A 44 3.29 -3.73 -10.61
C VAL A 44 4.19 -4.97 -10.70
N ARG A 45 3.82 -5.99 -11.48
CA ARG A 45 4.69 -7.16 -11.74
C ARG A 45 6.00 -6.75 -12.40
N ARG A 46 5.96 -5.83 -13.38
CA ARG A 46 7.16 -5.31 -14.04
C ARG A 46 8.02 -4.51 -13.06
N CYS A 47 7.41 -3.67 -12.23
CA CYS A 47 8.12 -2.90 -11.21
C CYS A 47 8.82 -3.82 -10.19
N VAL A 48 8.13 -4.87 -9.71
CA VAL A 48 8.72 -5.91 -8.85
C VAL A 48 9.90 -6.58 -9.54
N ALA A 49 9.76 -7.01 -10.81
CA ALA A 49 10.85 -7.63 -11.56
C ALA A 49 12.07 -6.71 -11.73
N ILE A 50 11.84 -5.41 -11.97
CA ILE A 50 12.92 -4.40 -12.07
C ILE A 50 13.63 -4.21 -10.71
N ILE A 51 12.89 -4.18 -9.60
CA ILE A 51 13.50 -4.07 -8.27
C ILE A 51 14.32 -5.32 -7.98
N ARG A 52 13.76 -6.51 -8.23
CA ARG A 52 14.42 -7.80 -7.99
C ARG A 52 15.68 -7.98 -8.84
N SER A 53 15.72 -7.45 -10.06
CA SER A 53 16.90 -7.57 -10.94
C SER A 53 18.11 -6.77 -10.44
N VAL A 54 17.91 -5.75 -9.60
CA VAL A 54 19.00 -4.94 -9.05
C VAL A 54 19.19 -5.13 -7.54
N SER A 55 18.13 -5.48 -6.82
CA SER A 55 18.11 -5.67 -5.38
C SER A 55 17.31 -6.93 -5.04
N PRO A 56 17.88 -8.13 -5.26
CA PRO A 56 17.14 -9.39 -5.18
C PRO A 56 16.51 -9.63 -3.80
N THR A 57 17.15 -9.14 -2.73
CA THR A 57 16.76 -9.38 -1.34
C THR A 57 15.97 -8.24 -0.70
N ALA A 58 15.82 -7.08 -1.36
CA ALA A 58 15.10 -5.95 -0.77
C ALA A 58 13.63 -6.31 -0.51
N ARG A 59 13.09 -5.92 0.64
CA ARG A 59 11.62 -6.00 0.85
C ARG A 59 10.93 -5.01 -0.08
N ILE A 60 9.76 -5.38 -0.60
CA ILE A 60 9.01 -4.52 -1.52
C ILE A 60 7.67 -4.21 -0.87
N TYR A 61 7.28 -2.94 -0.85
CA TYR A 61 6.03 -2.46 -0.30
C TYR A 61 5.24 -1.64 -1.32
N VAL A 62 3.92 -1.58 -1.16
CA VAL A 62 2.99 -0.71 -1.90
C VAL A 62 1.98 -0.09 -0.94
N TRP A 63 1.42 1.06 -1.27
CA TRP A 63 0.20 1.55 -0.61
C TRP A 63 -0.99 0.63 -0.92
N SER A 64 -1.93 0.50 0.01
CA SER A 64 -3.02 -0.49 -0.10
C SER A 64 -4.13 -0.12 -1.09
N ASP A 65 -4.40 1.17 -1.26
CA ASP A 65 -5.67 1.68 -1.77
C ASP A 65 -5.98 1.22 -3.19
N MET A 66 -4.99 1.29 -4.08
CA MET A 66 -5.14 0.87 -5.47
C MET A 66 -5.27 -0.64 -5.62
N PHE A 67 -5.12 -1.42 -4.54
CA PHE A 67 -5.17 -2.89 -4.51
C PHE A 67 -6.20 -3.43 -3.50
N ASP A 68 -7.00 -2.57 -2.87
CA ASP A 68 -8.00 -2.95 -1.88
C ASP A 68 -9.42 -2.74 -2.45
N PRO A 69 -10.23 -3.81 -2.62
CA PRO A 69 -11.61 -3.70 -3.11
C PRO A 69 -12.52 -2.89 -2.18
N SER A 70 -12.15 -2.78 -0.90
CA SER A 70 -12.83 -1.95 0.09
C SER A 70 -12.27 -0.52 0.18
N HIS A 71 -11.35 -0.16 -0.73
CA HIS A 71 -10.77 1.17 -0.86
C HIS A 71 -10.92 1.71 -2.28
N ASN A 72 -9.85 1.86 -3.09
CA ASN A 72 -9.91 2.46 -4.43
C ASN A 72 -9.97 1.42 -5.56
N ALA A 73 -9.78 0.12 -5.26
CA ALA A 73 -9.70 -0.94 -6.27
C ALA A 73 -11.08 -1.47 -6.72
N HIS A 74 -11.96 -0.57 -7.14
CA HIS A 74 -13.31 -0.89 -7.61
C HIS A 74 -13.72 0.00 -8.81
N ASP A 75 -14.97 -0.14 -9.25
CA ASP A 75 -15.57 0.64 -10.36
C ASP A 75 -15.83 2.10 -9.96
N ASN A 76 -16.01 3.00 -10.93
CA ASN A 76 -16.45 4.39 -10.67
C ASN A 76 -15.53 5.21 -9.75
N TYR A 77 -14.23 4.91 -9.75
CA TYR A 77 -13.23 5.71 -9.03
C TYR A 77 -12.73 6.87 -9.90
N TYR A 78 -13.11 8.11 -9.56
CA TYR A 78 -12.71 9.34 -10.26
C TYR A 78 -12.88 9.26 -11.80
N LEU A 79 -11.85 9.64 -12.57
CA LEU A 79 -11.86 9.74 -14.02
C LEU A 79 -11.18 8.51 -14.64
N VAL A 80 -11.52 7.33 -14.15
CA VAL A 80 -10.96 6.07 -14.65
C VAL A 80 -11.91 5.48 -15.66
N ASN A 81 -11.42 5.29 -16.90
CA ASN A 81 -12.20 4.66 -17.95
C ASN A 81 -12.14 3.13 -17.79
N GLY A 82 -13.01 2.60 -16.93
CA GLY A 82 -13.11 1.18 -16.59
C GLY A 82 -13.02 0.96 -15.08
N THR A 83 -12.47 -0.18 -14.68
CA THR A 83 -12.41 -0.61 -13.28
C THR A 83 -10.98 -0.80 -12.80
N TRP A 84 -10.73 -0.46 -11.53
CA TRP A 84 -9.52 -0.90 -10.82
C TRP A 84 -9.63 -2.31 -10.23
N ALA A 85 -10.82 -2.91 -10.22
CA ALA A 85 -11.02 -4.25 -9.70
C ALA A 85 -10.05 -5.25 -10.35
N GLY A 86 -9.46 -6.11 -9.52
CA GLY A 86 -8.47 -7.10 -9.94
C GLY A 86 -7.03 -6.59 -9.98
N SER A 87 -6.76 -5.32 -9.71
CA SER A 87 -5.39 -4.78 -9.61
C SER A 87 -4.49 -5.57 -8.67
N TRP A 88 -5.02 -6.03 -7.54
CA TRP A 88 -4.32 -6.84 -6.53
C TRP A 88 -3.83 -8.19 -7.04
N LYS A 89 -4.32 -8.67 -8.19
CA LYS A 89 -3.82 -9.89 -8.83
C LYS A 89 -2.38 -9.74 -9.33
N GLY A 90 -1.89 -8.49 -9.45
CA GLY A 90 -0.50 -8.19 -9.80
C GLY A 90 0.49 -8.39 -8.66
N LEU A 91 0.02 -8.34 -7.41
CA LEU A 91 0.87 -8.45 -6.23
C LEU A 91 1.23 -9.92 -5.98
N THR A 92 2.53 -10.21 -6.03
CA THR A 92 3.09 -11.47 -5.52
C THR A 92 3.06 -11.45 -4.00
N GLN A 93 2.99 -12.62 -3.36
CA GLN A 93 2.80 -12.73 -1.91
C GLN A 93 3.93 -12.07 -1.08
N ASP A 94 5.13 -11.94 -1.66
CA ASP A 94 6.28 -11.28 -1.04
C ASP A 94 6.21 -9.74 -1.06
N VAL A 95 5.25 -9.15 -1.77
CA VAL A 95 4.99 -7.71 -1.69
C VAL A 95 4.19 -7.40 -0.43
N GLY A 96 4.76 -6.57 0.44
CA GLY A 96 4.10 -6.04 1.63
C GLY A 96 3.16 -4.87 1.31
N ILE A 97 2.19 -4.66 2.18
CA ILE A 97 1.14 -3.66 2.05
C ILE A 97 1.31 -2.61 3.13
N VAL A 98 1.40 -1.34 2.74
CA VAL A 98 1.27 -0.22 3.66
C VAL A 98 -0.19 0.19 3.66
N ASN A 99 -0.92 -0.30 4.67
CA ASN A 99 -2.37 -0.19 4.74
C ASN A 99 -2.78 1.12 5.42
N TRP A 100 -3.47 1.98 4.66
CA TRP A 100 -3.94 3.29 5.14
C TRP A 100 -5.47 3.42 5.12
N ASN A 101 -6.22 2.36 4.81
CA ASN A 101 -7.69 2.41 4.75
C ASN A 101 -8.31 2.36 6.16
N PHE A 102 -8.26 3.45 6.91
CA PHE A 102 -8.75 3.46 8.30
C PHE A 102 -10.22 3.10 8.40
N GLU A 103 -11.10 3.75 7.63
CA GLU A 103 -12.55 3.49 7.69
C GLU A 103 -12.91 2.07 7.23
N GLY A 104 -12.23 1.55 6.20
CA GLY A 104 -12.44 0.21 5.68
C GLY A 104 -11.61 -0.90 6.35
N ARG A 105 -10.80 -0.58 7.38
CA ARG A 105 -9.76 -1.48 7.91
C ARG A 105 -10.23 -2.88 8.27
N THR A 106 -11.45 -3.02 8.81
CA THR A 106 -12.03 -4.31 9.21
C THR A 106 -12.26 -5.25 8.02
N LYS A 107 -12.33 -4.71 6.79
CA LYS A 107 -12.37 -5.46 5.53
C LYS A 107 -10.98 -5.60 4.91
N SER A 108 -10.19 -4.52 4.89
CA SER A 108 -8.85 -4.49 4.29
C SER A 108 -7.87 -5.45 4.96
N LEU A 109 -7.83 -5.44 6.29
CA LEU A 109 -6.92 -6.26 7.10
C LEU A 109 -7.04 -7.76 6.78
N PRO A 110 -8.23 -8.39 6.89
CA PRO A 110 -8.37 -9.80 6.54
C PRO A 110 -8.19 -10.05 5.04
N PHE A 111 -8.58 -9.12 4.16
CA PHE A 111 -8.40 -9.29 2.72
C PHE A 111 -6.92 -9.50 2.34
N PHE A 112 -6.01 -8.66 2.81
CA PHE A 112 -4.58 -8.81 2.53
C PHE A 112 -3.96 -9.99 3.27
N ALA A 113 -4.38 -10.24 4.53
CA ALA A 113 -3.87 -11.35 5.32
C ALA A 113 -4.21 -12.73 4.71
N GLN A 114 -5.44 -12.92 4.22
CA GLN A 114 -5.88 -14.16 3.56
C GLN A 114 -5.10 -14.45 2.26
N ARG A 115 -4.54 -13.41 1.65
CA ARG A 115 -3.69 -13.50 0.45
C ARG A 115 -2.21 -13.69 0.80
N GLY A 116 -1.88 -13.76 2.09
CA GLY A 116 -0.54 -14.00 2.60
C GLY A 116 0.38 -12.78 2.62
N HIS A 117 -0.15 -11.57 2.38
CA HIS A 117 0.66 -10.36 2.39
C HIS A 117 1.00 -9.92 3.81
N LYS A 118 2.24 -9.44 3.97
CA LYS A 118 2.65 -8.69 5.15
C LYS A 118 2.07 -7.28 5.12
N GLN A 119 1.79 -6.70 6.27
CA GLN A 119 1.13 -5.40 6.39
C GLN A 119 1.86 -4.50 7.38
N ILE A 120 2.00 -3.24 7.02
CA ILE A 120 2.35 -2.13 7.90
C ILE A 120 1.10 -1.26 8.02
N LEU A 121 0.68 -0.94 9.24
CA LEU A 121 -0.48 -0.10 9.48
C LEU A 121 -0.06 1.38 9.43
N ALA A 122 -0.41 2.10 8.37
CA ALA A 122 -0.20 3.55 8.27
C ALA A 122 -1.30 4.26 9.08
N GLY A 123 -1.11 4.25 10.40
CA GLY A 123 -2.13 4.65 11.36
C GLY A 123 -2.05 6.09 11.84
N TYR A 124 -1.32 6.96 11.15
CA TYR A 124 -1.34 8.40 11.40
C TYR A 124 -1.24 9.15 10.06
N TYR A 125 -2.08 10.18 9.92
CA TYR A 125 -2.14 11.10 8.77
C TYR A 125 -2.56 12.50 9.27
N ASP A 126 -1.65 13.21 9.94
CA ASP A 126 -1.85 14.58 10.47
C ASP A 126 -3.19 14.79 11.22
N GLY A 127 -3.63 13.76 11.92
CA GLY A 127 -4.94 13.68 12.57
C GLY A 127 -4.83 13.20 14.01
N ASP A 128 -5.89 12.58 14.53
CA ASP A 128 -5.89 12.09 15.90
C ASP A 128 -4.92 10.90 16.06
N VAL A 129 -3.94 11.07 16.95
CA VAL A 129 -2.97 10.04 17.36
C VAL A 129 -3.66 8.76 17.86
N SER A 130 -4.84 8.87 18.49
CA SER A 130 -5.57 7.72 19.06
C SER A 130 -6.03 6.70 18.02
N THR A 131 -6.08 7.08 16.74
CA THR A 131 -6.48 6.20 15.63
C THR A 131 -5.62 4.93 15.54
N ILE A 132 -4.33 5.00 15.93
CA ILE A 132 -3.46 3.82 15.94
C ILE A 132 -3.89 2.76 16.95
N VAL A 133 -4.46 3.15 18.09
CA VAL A 133 -4.98 2.21 19.10
C VAL A 133 -6.12 1.39 18.50
N THR A 134 -6.98 2.04 17.71
CA THR A 134 -8.09 1.37 17.02
C THR A 134 -7.59 0.44 15.91
N TRP A 135 -6.60 0.87 15.12
CA TRP A 135 -5.91 0.02 14.16
C TRP A 135 -5.37 -1.27 14.82
N LEU A 136 -4.65 -1.13 15.93
CA LEU A 136 -4.06 -2.27 16.65
C LEU A 136 -5.12 -3.19 17.24
N LYS A 137 -6.22 -2.63 17.76
CA LYS A 137 -7.36 -3.41 18.26
C LYS A 137 -7.97 -4.27 17.16
N ASP A 138 -8.25 -3.69 15.99
CA ASP A 138 -8.91 -4.40 14.88
C ASP A 138 -7.95 -5.34 14.14
N ALA A 139 -6.64 -5.08 14.20
CA ALA A 139 -5.60 -5.97 13.70
C ALA A 139 -5.32 -7.16 14.63
N LYS A 140 -5.88 -7.19 15.85
CA LYS A 140 -5.68 -8.29 16.80
C LYS A 140 -6.19 -9.62 16.21
N GLY A 141 -5.29 -10.58 16.07
CA GLY A 141 -5.60 -11.90 15.49
C GLY A 141 -5.51 -11.96 13.96
N VAL A 142 -5.23 -10.83 13.29
CA VAL A 142 -4.91 -10.81 11.86
C VAL A 142 -3.45 -11.21 11.67
N SER A 143 -3.19 -12.22 10.84
CA SER A 143 -1.82 -12.65 10.55
C SER A 143 -1.08 -11.65 9.65
N GLY A 144 0.24 -11.57 9.81
CA GLY A 144 1.10 -10.82 8.89
C GLY A 144 1.21 -9.32 9.16
N ILE A 145 0.83 -8.84 10.34
CA ILE A 145 1.08 -7.45 10.75
C ILE A 145 2.54 -7.33 11.22
N ASP A 146 3.34 -6.55 10.52
CA ASP A 146 4.78 -6.39 10.77
C ASP A 146 5.11 -5.09 11.54
N GLY A 147 4.17 -4.14 11.63
CA GLY A 147 4.37 -2.90 12.38
C GLY A 147 3.39 -1.79 12.01
N VAL A 148 3.72 -0.58 12.45
CA VAL A 148 2.94 0.64 12.22
C VAL A 148 3.83 1.72 11.60
N MET A 149 3.22 2.65 10.87
CA MET A 149 3.90 3.77 10.22
C MET A 149 3.24 5.08 10.64
N TYR A 150 4.06 6.00 11.12
CA TYR A 150 3.69 7.40 11.32
C TYR A 150 3.88 8.17 10.02
N THR A 151 2.81 8.71 9.44
CA THR A 151 2.86 9.41 8.14
C THR A 151 2.37 10.85 8.31
N THR A 152 3.22 11.83 8.03
CA THR A 152 2.85 13.26 8.09
C THR A 152 3.10 13.92 6.74
N TRP A 153 2.13 14.71 6.29
CA TRP A 153 2.20 15.57 5.09
C TRP A 153 2.28 17.04 5.46
N ARG A 154 2.11 17.36 6.75
CA ARG A 154 2.16 18.73 7.30
C ARG A 154 3.38 18.97 8.18
N ASN A 155 4.34 18.05 8.24
CA ASN A 155 5.49 18.11 9.14
C ASN A 155 5.09 18.19 10.63
N GLN A 156 4.03 17.47 11.03
CA GLN A 156 3.42 17.51 12.36
C GLN A 156 4.20 16.70 13.42
N TYR A 157 5.53 16.85 13.46
CA TYR A 157 6.39 15.96 14.26
C TYR A 157 6.21 16.05 15.78
N SER A 158 5.48 17.04 16.30
CA SER A 158 5.16 17.12 17.74
C SER A 158 4.31 15.94 18.22
N ASP A 159 3.59 15.26 17.32
CA ASP A 159 2.73 14.14 17.68
C ASP A 159 3.48 12.80 17.70
N LEU A 160 4.75 12.78 17.27
CA LEU A 160 5.51 11.55 17.06
C LEU A 160 5.70 10.75 18.37
N GLU A 161 6.01 11.42 19.48
CA GLU A 161 6.15 10.77 20.78
C GLU A 161 4.82 10.21 21.30
N ALA A 162 3.75 11.00 21.17
CA ALA A 162 2.41 10.57 21.56
C ALA A 162 1.95 9.36 20.72
N PHE A 163 2.25 9.35 19.43
CA PHE A 163 1.98 8.21 18.54
C PHE A 163 2.77 6.98 18.93
N ALA A 164 4.07 7.12 19.21
CA ALA A 164 4.89 6.01 19.66
C ALA A 164 4.35 5.42 20.97
N HIS A 165 3.95 6.27 21.92
CA HIS A 165 3.32 5.84 23.17
C HIS A 165 1.99 5.12 22.92
N ALA A 166 1.15 5.62 22.02
CA ALA A 166 -0.12 4.99 21.67
C ALA A 166 0.06 3.64 20.95
N ALA A 167 1.09 3.50 20.13
CA ALA A 167 1.34 2.30 19.33
C ALA A 167 2.02 1.16 20.11
N TRP A 168 2.95 1.50 21.01
CA TRP A 168 3.80 0.51 21.70
C TRP A 168 3.69 0.55 23.23
N GLY A 169 2.95 1.50 23.80
CA GLY A 169 2.92 1.77 25.24
C GLY A 169 4.12 2.57 25.74
N ALA A 170 4.10 2.94 27.02
CA ALA A 170 5.28 3.48 27.70
C ALA A 170 6.34 2.40 27.84
N LYS A 171 7.59 2.75 27.55
CA LYS A 171 8.74 1.99 28.05
C LYS A 171 9.05 2.40 29.48
#